data_AF-A0A819XCY7-F1
#
_entry.id   AF-A0A819XCY7-F1
#
_cell.length_a   1.000
_cell.length_b   1.000
_cell.length_c   1.000
_cell.angle_alpha   90.00
_cell.angle_beta   90.00
_cell.angle_gamma   90.00
#
_symmetry.space_group_name_H-M   'P 1'
#
loop_
_entity.id
_entity.type
_entity.pdbx_description
1 polymer ?
#
loop_
_entity_poly.entity_id
_entity_poly.type
_entity_poly.pdbx_seq_one_letter_code
_entity_poly.pdbx_strand_id
1 'polypeptide(L)'
;VINSLRIAIQNNNESEFVKVYRGLSIDPEHVKQEYKVGLQFLWPTFTCTSRNRDIAHHFGDYIFEINASKNDWTNRCDISNYSIYPEEQEVLFYPYSGYVVQNIIHDAKIIQLKCIDTLEVESSSKKRISSCVKIYDSSRNMFVYFYKDSSDLHWSSAEKPNEIYLIAQNMNGYWDAPYRYHHRNGYFIDKGSNVWEEYQNNRIHARFTRFYDDDNDKNHDGCDN
;
A
#
# COMPACT_ATOMS: atom_id res chain seq x y z
N VAL A 1 5.22 19.90 6.03
CA VAL A 1 5.97 19.48 4.83
C VAL A 1 5.14 18.54 3.94
N ILE A 2 4.73 17.35 4.42
CA ILE A 2 3.95 16.37 3.60
C ILE A 2 2.67 16.98 2.99
N ASN A 3 1.85 17.66 3.79
CA ASN A 3 0.61 18.28 3.28
C ASN A 3 0.88 19.38 2.23
N SER A 4 1.96 20.13 2.38
CA SER A 4 2.34 21.17 1.41
C SER A 4 2.73 20.55 0.07
N LEU A 5 3.49 19.45 0.09
CA LEU A 5 3.86 18.72 -1.12
C LEU A 5 2.64 18.11 -1.82
N ARG A 6 1.69 17.59 -1.04
CA ARG A 6 0.42 17.06 -1.55
C ARG A 6 -0.37 18.13 -2.32
N ILE A 7 -0.56 19.29 -1.70
CA ILE A 7 -1.25 20.43 -2.32
C ILE A 7 -0.51 20.88 -3.59
N ALA A 8 0.83 20.92 -3.55
CA ALA A 8 1.62 21.30 -4.71
C ALA A 8 1.43 20.34 -5.90
N ILE A 9 1.43 19.02 -5.67
CA ILE A 9 1.18 18.03 -6.72
C ILE A 9 -0.25 18.16 -7.27
N GLN A 10 -1.25 18.33 -6.40
CA GLN A 10 -2.64 18.48 -6.83
C GLN A 10 -2.85 19.72 -7.71
N ASN A 11 -2.22 20.84 -7.35
CA ASN A 11 -2.32 22.09 -8.10
C ASN A 11 -1.58 22.05 -9.45
N ASN A 12 -0.60 21.16 -9.61
CA ASN A 12 0.22 21.01 -10.82
C ASN A 12 0.02 19.62 -11.45
N ASN A 13 -1.15 19.03 -11.28
CA ASN A 13 -1.39 17.66 -11.68
C ASN A 13 -1.30 17.49 -13.21
N GLU A 14 -0.46 16.55 -13.66
CA GLU A 14 -0.37 16.20 -15.07
C GLU A 14 -1.50 15.26 -15.48
N SER A 15 -2.45 15.81 -16.24
CA SER A 15 -3.59 15.04 -16.73
C SER A 15 -3.33 14.32 -18.06
N GLU A 16 -2.28 14.66 -18.79
CA GLU A 16 -2.00 14.01 -20.06
C GLU A 16 -1.49 12.57 -19.88
N PHE A 17 -1.52 11.81 -20.99
CA PHE A 17 -0.91 10.49 -21.00
C PHE A 17 0.60 10.63 -20.84
N VAL A 18 1.18 9.89 -19.90
CA VAL A 18 2.61 9.89 -19.64
C VAL A 18 3.10 8.47 -19.40
N LYS A 19 4.25 8.15 -20.01
CA LYS A 19 5.00 6.94 -19.72
C LYS A 19 6.23 7.31 -18.91
N VAL A 20 6.38 6.71 -17.74
CA VAL A 20 7.49 6.96 -16.81
C VAL A 20 8.13 5.63 -16.39
N TYR A 21 9.30 5.74 -15.76
CA TYR A 21 10.16 4.62 -15.42
C TYR A 21 10.63 4.74 -13.97
N ARG A 22 10.69 3.62 -13.27
CA ARG A 22 11.28 3.54 -11.92
C ARG A 22 12.18 2.31 -11.84
N GLY A 23 13.46 2.53 -11.57
CA GLY A 23 14.38 1.45 -11.24
C GLY A 23 14.28 1.07 -9.78
N LEU A 24 14.29 -0.23 -9.50
CA LEU A 24 14.39 -0.78 -8.15
C LEU A 24 15.30 -2.01 -8.13
N SER A 25 16.15 -2.08 -7.12
CA SER A 25 16.91 -3.29 -6.81
C SER A 25 16.03 -4.25 -6.01
N ILE A 26 15.42 -5.20 -6.71
CA ILE A 26 14.53 -6.21 -6.15
C ILE A 26 15.10 -7.59 -6.46
N ASP A 27 15.06 -8.49 -5.47
CA ASP A 27 15.44 -9.88 -5.66
C ASP A 27 14.52 -10.56 -6.71
N PRO A 28 15.05 -11.29 -7.70
CA PRO A 28 14.25 -11.93 -8.73
C PRO A 28 13.20 -12.90 -8.18
N GLU A 29 13.49 -13.59 -7.08
CA GLU A 29 12.56 -14.53 -6.45
C GLU A 29 11.40 -13.76 -5.79
N HIS A 30 11.68 -12.62 -5.16
CA HIS A 30 10.64 -11.72 -4.69
C HIS A 30 9.75 -11.23 -5.84
N VAL A 31 10.32 -10.92 -7.00
CA VAL A 31 9.50 -10.52 -8.16
C VAL A 31 8.53 -11.62 -8.59
N LYS A 32 9.00 -12.87 -8.68
CA LYS A 32 8.16 -14.02 -9.05
C LYS A 32 7.05 -14.30 -8.04
N GLN A 33 7.36 -14.15 -6.75
CA GLN A 33 6.43 -14.43 -5.66
C GLN A 33 5.36 -13.34 -5.59
N GLU A 34 5.77 -12.08 -5.70
CA GLU A 34 4.90 -10.94 -5.40
C GLU A 34 4.18 -10.34 -6.59
N TYR A 35 4.80 -10.32 -7.77
CA TYR A 35 4.20 -9.66 -8.93
C TYR A 35 3.59 -10.69 -9.87
N LYS A 36 2.29 -10.56 -10.11
CA LYS A 36 1.51 -11.38 -11.04
C LYS A 36 0.72 -10.46 -11.96
N VAL A 37 0.55 -10.85 -13.22
CA VAL A 37 -0.31 -10.09 -14.14
C VAL A 37 -1.72 -10.01 -13.56
N GLY A 38 -2.30 -8.80 -13.59
CA GLY A 38 -3.59 -8.48 -12.98
C GLY A 38 -3.54 -8.14 -11.50
N LEU A 39 -2.38 -8.26 -10.84
CA LEU A 39 -2.21 -7.79 -9.46
C LEU A 39 -2.45 -6.28 -9.41
N GLN A 40 -3.37 -5.87 -8.53
CA GLN A 40 -3.64 -4.48 -8.18
C GLN A 40 -3.02 -4.18 -6.82
N PHE A 41 -2.32 -3.05 -6.70
CA PHE A 41 -1.70 -2.63 -5.45
C PHE A 41 -1.57 -1.10 -5.35
N LEU A 42 -1.31 -0.62 -4.14
CA LEU A 42 -1.02 0.79 -3.85
C LEU A 42 0.44 0.93 -3.43
N TRP A 43 1.11 1.99 -3.89
CA TRP A 43 2.36 2.41 -3.24
C TRP A 43 2.08 3.48 -2.18
N PRO A 44 2.43 3.22 -0.91
CA PRO A 44 2.00 4.06 0.20
C PRO A 44 2.79 5.36 0.35
N THR A 45 3.96 5.45 -0.27
CA THR A 45 4.83 6.63 -0.24
C THR A 45 4.70 7.41 -1.55
N PHE A 46 5.21 8.64 -1.56
CA PHE A 46 5.51 9.30 -2.82
C PHE A 46 6.39 8.37 -3.67
N THR A 47 6.12 8.34 -4.96
CA THR A 47 6.85 7.49 -5.90
C THR A 47 7.55 8.39 -6.91
N CYS A 48 8.87 8.50 -6.78
CA CYS A 48 9.74 9.15 -7.75
C CYS A 48 9.85 8.28 -9.00
N THR A 49 9.67 8.87 -10.17
CA THR A 49 9.81 8.20 -11.47
C THR A 49 10.51 9.14 -12.42
N SER A 50 11.13 8.63 -13.49
CA SER A 50 11.78 9.43 -14.52
C SER A 50 11.06 9.24 -15.85
N ARG A 51 11.00 10.27 -16.70
CA ARG A 51 10.64 10.09 -18.11
C ARG A 51 11.75 9.47 -18.94
N ASN A 52 12.98 9.48 -18.44
CA ASN A 52 14.14 8.89 -19.08
C ASN A 52 14.38 7.48 -18.53
N ARG A 53 14.18 6.47 -19.39
CA ARG A 53 14.35 5.05 -19.04
C ARG A 53 15.78 4.72 -18.59
N ASP A 54 16.78 5.31 -19.24
CA ASP A 54 18.19 5.01 -18.96
C ASP A 54 18.59 5.56 -17.59
N ILE A 55 18.07 6.73 -17.23
CA ILE A 55 18.24 7.31 -15.89
C ILE A 55 17.59 6.41 -14.84
N ALA A 56 16.33 6.00 -15.06
CA ALA A 56 15.65 5.09 -14.13
C ALA A 56 16.43 3.79 -13.90
N HIS A 57 17.11 3.27 -14.92
CA HIS A 57 17.91 2.05 -14.84
C HIS A 57 19.16 2.18 -13.95
N HIS A 58 19.63 3.38 -13.64
CA HIS A 58 20.71 3.56 -12.67
C HIS A 58 20.29 3.27 -11.22
N PHE A 59 18.98 3.27 -10.93
CA PHE A 59 18.46 3.06 -9.58
C PHE A 59 18.17 1.60 -9.22
N GLY A 60 18.31 0.67 -10.17
CA GLY A 60 18.24 -0.76 -9.88
C GLY A 60 18.01 -1.66 -11.09
N ASP A 61 18.11 -2.95 -10.83
CA ASP A 61 18.08 -4.01 -11.84
C ASP A 61 16.72 -4.23 -12.51
N TYR A 62 15.61 -3.93 -11.82
CA TYR A 62 14.26 -4.05 -12.35
C TYR A 62 13.72 -2.68 -12.75
N ILE A 63 13.11 -2.61 -13.94
CA ILE A 63 12.44 -1.41 -14.43
C ILE A 63 10.93 -1.59 -14.36
N PHE A 64 10.29 -0.70 -13.62
CA PHE A 64 8.86 -0.51 -13.67
C PHE A 64 8.52 0.49 -14.78
N GLU A 65 7.89 0.03 -15.86
CA GLU A 65 7.37 0.89 -16.91
C GLU A 65 5.92 1.24 -16.60
N ILE A 66 5.63 2.50 -16.27
CA ILE A 66 4.34 2.92 -15.75
C ILE A 66 3.64 3.79 -16.78
N ASN A 67 2.49 3.32 -17.26
CA ASN A 67 1.60 4.11 -18.10
C ASN A 67 0.53 4.78 -17.24
N ALA A 68 0.49 6.11 -17.29
CA ALA A 68 -0.48 6.94 -16.58
C ALA A 68 -1.26 7.81 -17.57
N SER A 69 -2.51 8.13 -17.25
CA SER A 69 -3.44 8.89 -18.10
C SER A 69 -4.46 9.67 -17.26
N LYS A 70 -5.15 10.68 -17.80
CA LYS A 70 -6.21 11.39 -17.07
C LYS A 70 -7.29 10.50 -16.41
N ASN A 71 -7.50 9.29 -16.92
CA ASN A 71 -8.59 8.42 -16.49
C ASN A 71 -8.23 7.52 -15.29
N ASP A 72 -7.00 7.58 -14.78
CA ASP A 72 -6.55 6.76 -13.65
C ASP A 72 -6.75 7.39 -12.27
N TRP A 73 -7.22 8.64 -12.22
CA TRP A 73 -7.50 9.37 -10.97
C TRP A 73 -6.30 9.44 -10.00
N THR A 74 -5.09 9.23 -10.51
CA THR A 74 -3.85 9.25 -9.73
C THR A 74 -3.15 10.59 -9.92
N ASN A 75 -2.94 11.33 -8.83
CA ASN A 75 -2.24 12.60 -8.89
C ASN A 75 -0.73 12.41 -9.11
N ARG A 76 -0.14 13.21 -9.99
CA ARG A 76 1.29 13.20 -10.34
C ARG A 76 1.72 14.57 -10.88
N CYS A 77 2.97 14.94 -10.68
CA CYS A 77 3.50 16.22 -11.12
C CYS A 77 4.90 16.04 -11.68
N ASP A 78 5.20 16.66 -12.82
CA ASP A 78 6.58 16.87 -13.24
C ASP A 78 7.24 17.87 -12.30
N ILE A 79 8.32 17.44 -11.66
CA ILE A 79 9.08 18.26 -10.73
C ILE A 79 10.50 18.55 -11.22
N SER A 80 10.80 18.27 -12.49
CA SER A 80 12.12 18.48 -13.10
C SER A 80 12.60 19.93 -12.92
N ASN A 81 11.71 20.90 -13.07
CA ASN A 81 12.02 22.33 -12.91
C ASN A 81 12.24 22.78 -11.46
N TYR A 82 11.86 21.95 -10.49
CA TYR A 82 12.03 22.21 -9.06
C TYR A 82 13.11 21.32 -8.43
N SER A 83 13.52 20.25 -9.14
CA SER A 83 14.53 19.31 -8.69
C SER A 83 15.92 19.93 -8.76
N ILE A 84 16.79 19.49 -7.85
CA ILE A 84 18.22 19.77 -7.92
C ILE A 84 18.93 18.98 -9.04
N TYR A 85 18.23 17.98 -9.62
CA TYR A 85 18.68 17.18 -10.76
C TYR A 85 17.64 17.23 -11.90
N PRO A 86 17.48 18.37 -12.61
CA PRO A 86 16.48 18.51 -13.68
C PRO A 86 16.61 17.49 -14.81
N GLU A 87 17.83 17.01 -15.05
CA GLU A 87 18.14 15.98 -16.04
C GLU A 87 17.47 14.63 -15.75
N GLU A 88 17.10 14.36 -14.49
CA GLU A 88 16.38 13.14 -14.12
C GLU A 88 14.95 13.10 -14.68
N GLN A 89 14.45 14.23 -15.18
CA GLN A 89 13.10 14.35 -15.75
C GLN A 89 12.04 13.75 -14.81
N GLU A 90 12.12 14.10 -13.53
CA GLU A 90 11.37 13.45 -12.46
C GLU A 90 9.87 13.78 -12.54
N VAL A 91 9.05 12.74 -12.52
CA VAL A 91 7.61 12.82 -12.30
C VAL A 91 7.31 12.17 -10.95
N LEU A 92 6.77 12.96 -10.03
CA LEU A 92 6.47 12.56 -8.66
C LEU A 92 5.00 12.16 -8.54
N PHE A 93 4.75 10.90 -8.19
CA PHE A 93 3.42 10.38 -7.93
C PHE A 93 3.01 10.58 -6.49
N TYR A 94 1.72 10.83 -6.29
CA TYR A 94 1.10 11.01 -4.98
C TYR A 94 1.15 9.72 -4.15
N PRO A 95 1.19 9.79 -2.80
CA PRO A 95 1.07 8.61 -1.95
C PRO A 95 -0.25 7.88 -2.22
N TYR A 96 -0.25 6.57 -2.09
CA TYR A 96 -1.39 5.70 -2.37
C TYR A 96 -1.85 5.72 -3.83
N SER A 97 -0.95 6.04 -4.75
CA SER A 97 -1.19 5.83 -6.18
C SER A 97 -1.48 4.35 -6.46
N GLY A 98 -2.52 4.09 -7.26
CA GLY A 98 -2.95 2.74 -7.62
C GLY A 98 -2.31 2.24 -8.91
N TYR A 99 -1.93 0.97 -8.92
CA TYR A 99 -1.29 0.33 -10.05
C TYR A 99 -1.87 -1.07 -10.29
N VAL A 100 -1.91 -1.47 -11.56
CA VAL A 100 -2.15 -2.85 -11.98
C VAL A 100 -0.99 -3.35 -12.83
N VAL A 101 -0.52 -4.57 -12.55
CA VAL A 101 0.49 -5.24 -13.37
C VAL A 101 -0.13 -5.69 -14.69
N GLN A 102 0.35 -5.14 -15.80
CA GLN A 102 -0.10 -5.50 -17.15
C GLN A 102 0.72 -6.65 -17.73
N ASN A 103 2.03 -6.65 -17.50
CA ASN A 103 2.95 -7.63 -18.07
C ASN A 103 4.23 -7.73 -17.23
N ILE A 104 4.91 -8.88 -17.30
CA ILE A 104 6.20 -9.13 -16.65
C ILE A 104 7.12 -9.80 -17.67
N ILE A 105 8.25 -9.16 -17.97
CA ILE A 105 9.26 -9.65 -18.91
C ILE A 105 10.49 -10.02 -18.08
N HIS A 106 10.55 -11.27 -17.62
CA HIS A 106 11.57 -11.73 -16.68
C HIS A 106 13.00 -11.57 -17.19
N ASP A 107 13.26 -11.94 -18.46
CA ASP A 107 14.61 -11.87 -19.05
C ASP A 107 15.11 -10.42 -19.17
N ALA A 108 14.20 -9.49 -19.43
CA ALA A 108 14.52 -8.07 -19.50
C ALA A 108 14.44 -7.35 -18.14
N LYS A 109 14.01 -8.06 -17.08
CA LYS A 109 13.70 -7.51 -15.75
C LYS A 109 12.74 -6.30 -15.82
N ILE A 110 11.71 -6.39 -16.66
CA ILE A 110 10.71 -5.32 -16.83
C ILE A 110 9.37 -5.73 -16.22
N ILE A 111 8.77 -4.84 -15.46
CA ILE A 111 7.39 -4.95 -14.97
C ILE A 111 6.59 -3.79 -15.55
N GLN A 112 5.60 -4.08 -16.38
CA GLN A 112 4.76 -3.05 -17.00
C GLN A 112 3.53 -2.82 -16.13
N LEU A 113 3.35 -1.58 -15.69
CA LEU A 113 2.25 -1.13 -14.86
C LEU A 113 1.33 -0.19 -15.64
N LYS A 114 0.06 -0.19 -15.25
CA LYS A 114 -0.90 0.84 -15.61
C LYS A 114 -1.43 1.46 -14.32
N CYS A 115 -1.48 2.79 -14.26
CA CYS A 115 -2.15 3.47 -13.16
C CYS A 115 -3.66 3.22 -13.21
N ILE A 116 -4.27 3.05 -12.03
CA ILE A 116 -5.70 2.84 -11.84
C ILE A 116 -6.20 3.64 -10.63
N ASP A 117 -7.51 3.85 -10.55
CA ASP A 117 -8.12 4.59 -9.46
C ASP A 117 -7.83 3.90 -8.12
N THR A 118 -7.25 4.65 -7.18
CA THR A 118 -7.01 4.20 -5.80
C THR A 118 -8.28 3.62 -5.17
N LEU A 119 -9.45 4.23 -5.42
CA LEU A 119 -10.73 3.74 -4.90
C LEU A 119 -11.13 2.39 -5.52
N GLU A 120 -10.76 2.14 -6.78
CA GLU A 120 -10.99 0.85 -7.42
C GLU A 120 -10.18 -0.24 -6.70
N VAL A 121 -8.91 0.01 -6.43
CA VAL A 121 -8.02 -0.92 -5.69
C VAL A 121 -8.53 -1.19 -4.28
N GLU A 122 -8.99 -0.17 -3.57
CA GLU A 122 -9.56 -0.33 -2.23
C GLU A 122 -10.86 -1.13 -2.27
N SER A 123 -11.73 -0.86 -3.25
CA SER A 123 -13.01 -1.55 -3.38
C SER A 123 -12.84 -3.03 -3.73
N SER A 124 -11.88 -3.36 -4.61
CA SER A 124 -11.56 -4.74 -4.97
C SER A 124 -10.94 -5.49 -3.80
N SER A 125 -10.12 -4.81 -3.00
CA SER A 125 -9.52 -5.35 -1.77
C SER A 125 -10.58 -5.62 -0.70
N LYS A 126 -11.51 -4.68 -0.46
CA LYS A 126 -12.61 -4.86 0.53
C LYS A 126 -13.48 -6.07 0.21
N LYS A 127 -13.78 -6.32 -1.08
CA LYS A 127 -14.56 -7.50 -1.50
C LYS A 127 -13.87 -8.83 -1.19
N ARG A 128 -12.54 -8.86 -1.17
CA ARG A 128 -11.75 -10.07 -0.89
C ARG A 128 -11.54 -10.33 0.61
N ILE A 129 -11.82 -9.33 1.44
CA ILE A 129 -11.63 -9.40 2.88
C ILE A 129 -13.00 -9.58 3.53
N SER A 130 -13.37 -10.82 3.81
CA SER A 130 -14.66 -11.17 4.42
C SER A 130 -14.75 -10.79 5.91
N SER A 131 -13.62 -10.56 6.58
CA SER A 131 -13.60 -10.10 7.97
C SER A 131 -12.36 -9.29 8.29
N CYS A 132 -12.58 -8.04 8.70
CA CYS A 132 -11.56 -7.14 9.24
C CYS A 132 -11.80 -6.96 10.73
N VAL A 133 -10.79 -7.24 11.55
CA VAL A 133 -10.81 -6.98 12.99
C VAL A 133 -10.02 -5.71 13.24
N LYS A 134 -10.72 -4.64 13.61
CA LYS A 134 -10.14 -3.38 14.07
C LYS A 134 -9.82 -3.50 15.56
N ILE A 135 -8.58 -3.22 15.94
CA ILE A 135 -8.10 -3.21 17.32
C ILE A 135 -7.51 -1.82 17.61
N TYR A 136 -7.79 -1.28 18.79
CA TYR A 136 -7.24 0.01 19.22
C TYR A 136 -6.11 -0.20 20.21
N ASP A 137 -4.95 0.41 19.95
CA ASP A 137 -3.83 0.53 20.89
C ASP A 137 -3.79 1.97 21.42
N SER A 138 -4.34 2.13 22.64
CA SER A 138 -4.37 3.42 23.34
C SER A 138 -2.99 3.92 23.76
N SER A 139 -2.02 3.01 23.96
CA SER A 139 -0.66 3.39 24.35
C SER A 139 0.10 4.05 23.20
N ARG A 140 -0.26 3.72 21.96
CA ARG A 140 0.35 4.22 20.73
C ARG A 140 -0.57 5.13 19.90
N ASN A 141 -1.80 5.37 20.37
CA ASN A 141 -2.82 6.15 19.67
C ASN A 141 -3.06 5.66 18.22
N MET A 142 -3.20 4.35 18.05
CA MET A 142 -3.18 3.69 16.74
C MET A 142 -4.26 2.61 16.64
N PHE A 143 -4.84 2.45 15.46
CA PHE A 143 -5.67 1.31 15.11
C PHE A 143 -4.84 0.27 14.38
N VAL A 144 -5.10 -0.98 14.65
CA VAL A 144 -4.52 -2.14 13.99
C VAL A 144 -5.64 -2.92 13.32
N TYR A 145 -5.52 -3.16 12.03
CA TYR A 145 -6.44 -4.01 11.28
C TYR A 145 -5.81 -5.39 11.09
N PHE A 146 -6.50 -6.42 11.61
CA PHE A 146 -6.20 -7.82 11.35
C PHE A 146 -7.15 -8.31 10.26
N TYR A 147 -6.61 -8.91 9.22
CA TYR A 147 -7.39 -9.53 8.15
C TYR A 147 -7.39 -11.03 8.36
N LYS A 148 -8.57 -11.61 8.60
CA LYS A 148 -8.73 -13.06 8.68
C LYS A 148 -9.05 -13.56 7.28
N ASP A 149 -8.19 -14.46 6.83
CA ASP A 149 -8.06 -14.96 5.46
C ASP A 149 -9.41 -15.37 4.83
N SER A 150 -9.69 -14.81 3.65
CA SER A 150 -10.29 -15.59 2.56
C SER A 150 -9.12 -15.93 1.66
N SER A 151 -8.99 -17.22 1.31
CA SER A 151 -7.82 -17.95 0.81
C SER A 151 -7.00 -17.38 -0.36
N ASP A 152 -7.30 -16.17 -0.83
CA ASP A 152 -6.78 -15.57 -2.07
C ASP A 152 -6.15 -14.18 -1.89
N LEU A 153 -5.83 -13.74 -0.66
CA LEU A 153 -5.21 -12.43 -0.42
C LEU A 153 -3.68 -12.54 -0.21
N HIS A 154 -2.91 -12.28 -1.27
CA HIS A 154 -1.47 -12.06 -1.16
C HIS A 154 -1.16 -10.57 -0.95
N TRP A 155 -0.64 -10.22 0.23
CA TRP A 155 0.24 -9.06 0.43
C TRP A 155 1.61 -9.60 0.84
N SER A 156 2.69 -9.04 0.28
CA SER A 156 4.11 -9.41 0.45
C SER A 156 4.41 -10.54 1.44
N SER A 157 4.72 -11.71 0.88
CA SER A 157 4.97 -12.98 1.56
C SER A 157 5.93 -12.89 2.74
N ALA A 158 5.55 -13.59 3.81
CA ALA A 158 6.44 -14.34 4.65
C ALA A 158 5.86 -15.75 4.85
N GLU A 159 6.75 -16.75 4.83
CA GLU A 159 6.53 -18.15 4.45
C GLU A 159 5.77 -19.02 5.49
N LYS A 160 4.78 -18.50 6.23
CA LYS A 160 4.05 -19.31 7.22
C LYS A 160 2.54 -19.11 7.15
N PRO A 161 1.74 -20.19 7.07
CA PRO A 161 0.27 -20.15 6.99
C PRO A 161 -0.44 -19.63 8.26
N ASN A 162 0.27 -18.96 9.17
CA ASN A 162 -0.23 -18.39 10.42
C ASN A 162 0.27 -16.96 10.69
N GLU A 163 0.84 -16.27 9.70
CA GLU A 163 1.33 -14.90 9.87
C GLU A 163 0.24 -13.89 9.52
N ILE A 164 -0.06 -13.02 10.49
CA ILE A 164 -1.10 -12.00 10.37
C ILE A 164 -0.44 -10.67 10.00
N TYR A 165 -0.95 -10.07 8.94
CA TYR A 165 -0.49 -8.76 8.48
C TYR A 165 -1.20 -7.64 9.25
N LEU A 166 -0.39 -6.70 9.73
CA LEU A 166 -0.82 -5.50 10.43
C LEU A 166 -0.89 -4.34 9.43
N ILE A 167 -2.07 -3.77 9.22
CA ILE A 167 -2.18 -2.40 8.70
C ILE A 167 -2.54 -1.52 9.87
N ALA A 168 -1.72 -0.50 10.13
CA ALA A 168 -1.93 0.41 11.23
C ALA A 168 -2.37 1.80 10.74
N GLN A 169 -3.39 2.38 11.36
CA GLN A 169 -3.93 3.71 11.03
C GLN A 169 -3.91 4.59 12.29
N ASN A 170 -3.46 5.85 12.19
CA ASN A 170 -3.60 6.79 13.31
C ASN A 170 -4.94 7.57 13.25
N MET A 171 -5.37 8.13 14.38
CA MET A 171 -6.64 8.85 14.52
C MET A 171 -6.83 10.09 13.61
N ASN A 172 -5.78 10.60 12.97
CA ASN A 172 -5.81 11.76 12.07
C ASN A 172 -6.03 11.38 10.60
N GLY A 173 -6.46 10.15 10.30
CA GLY A 173 -6.67 9.68 8.93
C GLY A 173 -5.37 9.40 8.17
N TYR A 174 -4.23 9.29 8.89
CA TYR A 174 -2.98 8.83 8.30
C TYR A 174 -3.05 7.32 8.11
N TRP A 175 -3.14 6.94 6.84
CA TRP A 175 -2.42 5.78 6.35
C TRP A 175 -0.95 6.23 6.34
N ASP A 176 -0.17 5.81 7.34
CA ASP A 176 1.19 5.45 6.99
C ASP A 176 1.10 4.18 6.16
N ALA A 177 2.11 3.89 5.35
CA ALA A 177 2.24 2.62 4.64
C ALA A 177 1.77 1.44 5.49
N PRO A 178 1.40 0.27 4.92
CA PRO A 178 1.41 -0.95 5.72
C PRO A 178 2.70 -0.87 6.50
N TYR A 179 2.57 -0.67 7.81
CA TYR A 179 3.68 -0.79 8.73
C TYR A 179 4.02 -2.25 8.46
N ARG A 180 4.99 -2.49 7.58
CA ARG A 180 5.73 -3.73 7.61
C ARG A 180 6.23 -3.68 9.02
N TYR A 181 5.53 -4.40 9.88
CA TYR A 181 5.79 -4.51 11.28
C TYR A 181 7.08 -5.34 11.31
N HIS A 182 8.18 -4.70 10.91
CA HIS A 182 9.52 -5.24 10.82
C HIS A 182 10.09 -5.25 12.25
N HIS A 183 9.36 -5.81 13.19
CA HIS A 183 10.03 -6.46 14.30
C HIS A 183 10.55 -7.76 13.73
N ARG A 184 11.82 -7.74 13.31
CA ARG A 184 12.54 -8.85 12.68
C ARG A 184 12.49 -10.18 13.46
N ASN A 185 11.87 -10.24 14.65
CA ASN A 185 11.75 -11.44 15.49
C ASN A 185 10.40 -11.51 16.27
N GLY A 186 9.33 -10.87 15.77
CA GLY A 186 8.02 -10.85 16.43
C GLY A 186 6.95 -11.71 15.75
N TYR A 187 5.98 -12.25 16.50
CA TYR A 187 4.78 -12.93 15.96
C TYR A 187 3.54 -12.67 16.83
N PHE A 188 2.35 -12.80 16.26
CA PHE A 188 1.07 -12.63 16.98
C PHE A 188 0.41 -13.99 17.25
N ILE A 189 -0.25 -14.13 18.41
CA ILE A 189 -1.11 -15.28 18.74
C ILE A 189 -2.52 -14.78 19.03
N ASP A 190 -3.52 -15.39 18.38
CA ASP A 190 -4.93 -15.31 18.79
C ASP A 190 -5.14 -16.16 20.06
N LYS A 191 -5.51 -15.53 21.17
CA LYS A 191 -5.79 -16.22 22.43
C LYS A 191 -7.26 -16.60 22.59
N GLY A 192 -8.09 -16.31 21.59
CA GLY A 192 -9.55 -16.36 21.71
C GLY A 192 -10.07 -15.21 22.57
N SER A 193 -11.40 -15.17 22.76
CA SER A 193 -12.07 -14.15 23.57
C SER A 193 -11.69 -12.71 23.22
N ASN A 194 -11.35 -12.48 21.95
CA ASN A 194 -10.91 -11.18 21.42
C ASN A 194 -9.58 -10.65 21.97
N VAL A 195 -8.71 -11.53 22.46
CA VAL A 195 -7.39 -11.19 22.96
C VAL A 195 -6.33 -11.62 21.96
N TRP A 196 -5.43 -10.70 21.63
CA TRP A 196 -4.28 -10.93 20.77
C TRP A 196 -3.00 -10.63 21.54
N GLU A 197 -1.96 -11.43 21.37
CA GLU A 197 -0.67 -11.22 22.01
C GLU A 197 0.43 -11.10 20.95
N GLU A 198 1.20 -10.01 20.99
CA GLU A 198 2.47 -9.88 20.27
C GLU A 198 3.57 -10.51 21.11
N TYR A 199 4.34 -11.41 20.51
CA TYR A 199 5.53 -12.00 21.10
C TYR A 199 6.78 -11.50 20.40
N GLN A 200 7.85 -11.25 21.14
CA GLN A 200 9.20 -11.00 20.63
C GLN A 200 10.17 -11.89 21.40
N ASN A 201 11.03 -12.65 20.69
CA ASN A 201 11.94 -13.63 21.31
C ASN A 201 11.21 -14.59 22.29
N ASN A 202 10.04 -15.10 21.89
CA ASN A 202 9.15 -15.95 22.70
C ASN A 202 8.67 -15.34 24.04
N ARG A 203 8.72 -14.01 24.20
CA ARG A 203 8.16 -13.29 25.35
C ARG A 203 7.04 -12.37 24.89
N ILE A 204 5.98 -12.25 25.69
CA ILE A 204 4.89 -11.31 25.42
C ILE A 204 5.46 -9.89 25.44
N HIS A 205 5.35 -9.21 24.30
CA HIS A 205 5.73 -7.82 24.12
C HIS A 205 4.53 -6.89 24.34
N ALA A 206 3.37 -7.25 23.77
CA ALA A 206 2.14 -6.50 23.90
C ALA A 206 0.92 -7.43 23.93
N ARG A 207 -0.15 -6.98 24.58
CA ARG A 207 -1.46 -7.64 24.58
C ARG A 207 -2.51 -6.64 24.12
N PHE A 208 -3.35 -7.07 23.20
CA PHE A 208 -4.41 -6.28 22.62
C PHE A 208 -5.75 -6.96 22.89
N THR A 209 -6.77 -6.16 23.21
CA THR A 209 -8.13 -6.64 23.40
C THR A 209 -9.02 -5.91 22.42
N ARG A 210 -9.83 -6.65 21.64
CA ARG A 210 -10.85 -6.01 20.80
C ARG A 210 -11.89 -5.38 21.72
N PHE A 211 -12.17 -4.10 21.49
CA PHE A 211 -13.36 -3.47 22.02
C PHE A 211 -14.45 -3.62 20.96
N TYR A 212 -15.60 -4.17 21.35
CA TYR A 212 -16.81 -4.02 20.56
C TYR A 212 -17.34 -2.62 20.86
N ASP A 213 -17.45 -1.79 19.82
CA ASP A 213 -18.33 -0.62 19.91
C ASP A 213 -19.76 -1.18 19.89
N ASP A 214 -20.34 -1.38 21.08
CA ASP A 214 -21.72 -1.86 21.25
C ASP A 214 -22.79 -0.85 20.78
N ASP A 215 -22.39 0.29 20.19
CA ASP A 215 -23.28 1.45 19.98
C ASP A 215 -23.82 1.66 18.56
N ASN A 216 -23.47 0.84 17.57
CA ASN A 216 -23.89 1.09 16.17
C ASN A 216 -25.02 0.20 15.61
N ASP A 217 -25.63 -0.68 16.42
CA ASP A 217 -26.64 -1.64 15.92
C ASP A 217 -28.09 -1.38 16.42
N LYS A 218 -28.41 -0.15 16.89
CA LYS A 218 -29.74 0.16 17.46
C LYS A 218 -30.65 1.09 16.67
N ASN A 219 -30.29 1.56 15.48
CA ASN A 219 -31.16 2.49 14.73
C ASN A 219 -31.35 2.06 13.26
N HIS A 220 -32.12 1.00 13.02
CA HIS A 220 -32.88 0.84 11.78
C HIS A 220 -33.99 -0.22 11.94
N ASP A 221 -34.96 0.06 12.81
CA ASP A 221 -36.29 -0.56 12.74
C ASP A 221 -37.28 0.37 13.45
N GLY A 222 -38.07 1.13 12.67
CA GLY A 222 -39.15 1.94 13.23
C GLY A 222 -39.44 3.24 12.50
N CYS A 223 -39.87 3.16 11.24
CA CYS A 223 -40.69 4.20 10.61
C CYS A 223 -41.75 3.53 9.73
N ASP A 224 -42.75 2.94 10.38
CA ASP A 224 -44.09 2.78 9.83
C ASP A 224 -45.07 3.34 10.86
N ASN A 225 -45.64 4.51 10.53
CA ASN A 225 -47.01 4.98 10.82
C ASN A 225 -47.20 6.39 10.25
#